data_AF-U1MU49-F1
#
_entry.id   AF-U1MU49-F1
#
_cell.length_a   1.000
_cell.length_b   1.000
_cell.length_c   1.000
_cell.angle_alpha   90.00
_cell.angle_beta   90.00
_cell.angle_gamma   90.00
#
_symmetry.space_group_name_H-M   'P 1'
#
loop_
_entity.id
_entity.type
_entity.pdbx_description
1 polymer ?
#
loop_
_entity_poly.entity_id
_entity_poly.type
_entity_poly.pdbx_seq_one_letter_code
_entity_poly.pdbx_strand_id
1 'polypeptide(L)'
;MVDFTRRSIILGTAGVVAAGAGVTAAAGGLQGSVEGQADVQAEQALTVTEVEISGDTDASFTRTSDDNTEFQAAVELNNGDKVVFHPDVENSAADKLSVQVSVNAPDPIDITVANPDAQDGVNGGTFEIDPNDRVKKQSVQTGEGTFIDKIKPGNTEEIAIYAELDDTAEPGSYDIGVAINPLSTDN
;
A
#
# COMPACT_ATOMS: atom_id res chain seq x y z
N MET A 1 14.02 -47.41 41.44
CA MET A 1 15.45 -47.39 41.07
C MET A 1 15.54 -48.13 39.75
N VAL A 2 15.65 -47.39 38.65
CA VAL A 2 15.56 -47.94 37.28
C VAL A 2 16.90 -47.71 36.60
N ASP A 3 17.50 -48.81 36.16
CA ASP A 3 18.77 -48.90 35.44
C ASP A 3 18.74 -48.13 34.12
N PHE A 4 19.74 -47.29 33.89
CA PHE A 4 20.03 -46.70 32.57
C PHE A 4 21.20 -47.46 31.93
N THR A 5 20.89 -48.28 30.93
CA THR A 5 21.88 -48.95 30.08
C THR A 5 22.34 -48.01 28.96
N ARG A 6 23.65 -47.83 28.85
CA ARG A 6 24.36 -47.09 27.80
C ARG A 6 24.26 -47.81 26.46
N ARG A 7 23.86 -47.11 25.38
CA ARG A 7 24.32 -47.41 24.01
C ARG A 7 24.46 -46.11 23.21
N SER A 8 25.71 -45.71 23.00
CA SER A 8 26.12 -44.74 21.99
C SER A 8 25.99 -45.36 20.60
N ILE A 9 25.40 -44.62 19.64
CA ILE A 9 25.67 -44.81 18.21
C ILE A 9 25.87 -43.43 17.60
N ILE A 10 27.12 -43.16 17.22
CA ILE A 10 27.54 -42.10 16.32
C ILE A 10 27.35 -42.64 14.90
N LEU A 11 26.71 -41.89 14.01
CA LEU A 11 26.88 -42.01 12.57
C LEU A 11 26.54 -40.67 11.91
N GLY A 12 27.59 -39.99 11.46
CA GLY A 12 27.47 -38.85 10.56
C GLY A 12 27.44 -39.29 9.10
N THR A 13 26.81 -38.48 8.26
CA THR A 13 26.96 -38.29 6.79
C THR A 13 25.72 -37.50 6.36
N ALA A 14 25.68 -36.65 5.35
CA ALA A 14 26.66 -35.98 4.50
C ALA A 14 25.89 -34.77 3.93
N GLY A 15 26.59 -33.68 3.60
CA GLY A 15 25.97 -32.56 2.88
C GLY A 15 25.48 -32.98 1.49
N VAL A 16 24.35 -32.42 1.06
CA VAL A 16 23.97 -32.39 -0.35
C VAL A 16 23.62 -30.96 -0.71
N VAL A 17 24.41 -30.44 -1.65
CA VAL A 17 24.22 -29.19 -2.37
C VAL A 17 23.03 -29.38 -3.30
N ALA A 18 21.97 -28.59 -3.13
CA ALA A 18 20.90 -28.50 -4.11
C ALA A 18 21.19 -27.31 -5.04
N ALA A 19 21.90 -27.60 -6.15
CA ALA A 19 21.92 -26.75 -7.32
C ALA A 19 20.60 -26.93 -8.08
N GLY A 20 20.03 -25.81 -8.55
CA GLY A 20 18.76 -25.81 -9.26
C GLY A 20 18.80 -26.50 -10.63
N ALA A 21 17.62 -26.83 -11.13
CA ALA A 21 17.18 -26.67 -12.51
C ALA A 21 15.89 -27.45 -12.75
N GLY A 22 15.00 -26.87 -13.56
CA GLY A 22 14.30 -27.65 -14.57
C GLY A 22 12.88 -28.08 -14.21
N VAL A 23 11.93 -27.26 -14.64
CA VAL A 23 10.56 -27.65 -14.98
C VAL A 23 10.58 -28.96 -15.76
N THR A 24 9.89 -30.00 -15.26
CA THR A 24 9.54 -31.19 -16.02
C THR A 24 8.05 -31.46 -15.83
N ALA A 25 7.26 -31.11 -16.83
CA ALA A 25 5.90 -31.63 -16.98
C ALA A 25 5.98 -33.13 -17.31
N ALA A 26 5.32 -33.96 -16.52
CA ALA A 26 5.00 -35.33 -16.89
C ALA A 26 3.59 -35.65 -16.39
N ALA A 27 2.68 -35.81 -17.34
CA ALA A 27 1.35 -36.35 -17.13
C ALA A 27 1.45 -37.80 -16.64
N GLY A 28 0.69 -38.13 -15.59
CA GLY A 28 0.58 -39.49 -15.09
C GLY A 28 -0.41 -39.54 -13.95
N GLY A 29 -1.65 -39.92 -14.25
CA GLY A 29 -2.74 -39.98 -13.29
C GLY A 29 -2.40 -40.84 -12.06
N LEU A 30 -2.53 -40.24 -10.89
CA LEU A 30 -2.76 -40.90 -9.62
C LEU A 30 -3.73 -39.99 -8.87
N GLN A 31 -4.98 -40.45 -8.74
CA GLN A 31 -5.93 -39.94 -7.75
C GLN A 31 -5.37 -40.27 -6.37
N GLY A 32 -4.46 -39.44 -5.89
CA GLY A 32 -4.11 -39.30 -4.49
C GLY A 32 -4.59 -37.94 -4.07
N SER A 33 -5.54 -37.88 -3.15
CA SER A 33 -5.93 -36.63 -2.50
C SER A 33 -4.70 -36.13 -1.73
N VAL A 34 -3.94 -35.22 -2.35
CA VAL A 34 -2.89 -34.47 -1.68
C VAL A 34 -3.64 -33.42 -0.87
N GLU A 35 -3.95 -33.72 0.40
CA GLU A 35 -4.09 -32.69 1.43
C GLU A 35 -2.70 -32.08 1.62
N GLY A 36 -2.30 -31.24 0.66
CA GLY A 36 -1.22 -30.31 0.86
C GLY A 36 -1.77 -29.19 1.70
N GLN A 37 -1.30 -29.06 2.94
CA GLN A 37 -1.24 -27.73 3.54
C GLN A 37 -0.35 -26.89 2.62
N ALA A 38 -0.98 -26.16 1.71
CA ALA A 38 -0.34 -25.04 1.06
C ALA A 38 -0.06 -24.04 2.17
N ASP A 39 1.21 -23.90 2.54
CA ASP A 39 1.65 -22.82 3.40
C ASP A 39 1.46 -21.53 2.60
N VAL A 40 0.29 -20.92 2.73
CA VAL A 40 0.02 -19.61 2.12
C VAL A 40 0.78 -18.60 2.98
N GLN A 41 2.06 -18.41 2.67
CA GLN A 41 2.77 -17.23 3.10
C GLN A 41 2.18 -16.06 2.31
N ALA A 42 1.17 -15.41 2.89
CA ALA A 42 0.75 -14.09 2.45
C ALA A 42 1.86 -13.12 2.89
N GLU A 43 2.86 -12.95 2.03
CA GLU A 43 3.85 -11.89 2.21
C GLU A 43 3.12 -10.57 1.99
N GLN A 44 3.01 -9.76 3.05
CA GLN A 44 2.47 -8.41 2.95
C GLN A 44 3.47 -7.58 2.14
N ALA A 45 3.25 -7.51 0.83
CA ALA A 45 4.14 -6.86 -0.12
C ALA A 45 4.09 -5.33 -0.03
N LEU A 46 3.15 -4.76 0.73
CA LEU A 46 2.87 -3.34 0.77
C LEU A 46 3.00 -2.79 2.19
N THR A 47 3.78 -1.73 2.35
CA THR A 47 3.95 -1.01 3.63
C THR A 47 3.91 0.49 3.38
N VAL A 48 3.09 1.21 4.14
CA VAL A 48 3.16 2.67 4.26
C VAL A 48 4.25 3.00 5.27
N THR A 49 5.31 3.68 4.86
CA THR A 49 6.52 3.86 5.68
C THR A 49 6.57 5.22 6.37
N GLU A 50 6.06 6.25 5.71
CA GLU A 50 6.05 7.62 6.19
C GLU A 50 4.78 8.32 5.70
N VAL A 51 4.30 9.31 6.45
CA VAL A 51 3.18 10.16 6.02
C VAL A 51 3.57 11.60 6.33
N GLU A 52 3.96 12.33 5.30
CA GLU A 52 4.15 13.78 5.42
C GLU A 52 2.84 14.51 5.17
N ILE A 53 2.66 15.67 5.79
CA ILE A 53 1.46 16.49 5.60
C ILE A 53 1.91 17.92 5.37
N SER A 54 1.36 18.52 4.32
CA SER A 54 1.65 19.89 3.88
C SER A 54 0.35 20.60 3.52
N GLY A 55 0.31 21.92 3.53
CA GLY A 55 -0.92 22.65 3.24
C GLY A 55 -0.79 24.15 3.47
N ASP A 56 -1.92 24.85 3.46
CA ASP A 56 -1.97 26.26 3.82
C ASP A 56 -1.43 26.49 5.23
N THR A 57 -0.85 27.66 5.45
CA THR A 57 -0.22 28.08 6.70
C THR A 57 -1.17 28.28 7.88
N ASP A 58 -2.47 28.44 7.60
CA ASP A 58 -3.54 28.53 8.60
C ASP A 58 -4.24 27.19 8.85
N ALA A 59 -4.01 26.18 8.01
CA ALA A 59 -4.42 24.81 8.29
C ALA A 59 -3.51 24.18 9.36
N SER A 60 -4.13 23.53 10.36
CA SER A 60 -3.40 22.75 11.36
C SER A 60 -3.77 21.28 11.27
N PHE A 61 -2.83 20.38 11.55
CA PHE A 61 -3.08 18.94 11.45
C PHE A 61 -2.43 18.15 12.58
N THR A 62 -2.99 16.98 12.86
CA THR A 62 -2.37 15.98 13.74
C THR A 62 -2.71 14.60 13.22
N ARG A 63 -1.68 13.80 12.92
CA ARG A 63 -1.84 12.37 12.68
C ARG A 63 -2.22 11.67 13.99
N THR A 64 -3.35 10.98 13.99
CA THR A 64 -3.94 10.37 15.19
C THR A 64 -3.65 8.86 15.29
N SER A 65 -3.43 8.20 14.16
CA SER A 65 -3.15 6.75 14.07
C SER A 65 -2.39 6.40 12.80
N ASP A 66 -1.65 5.28 12.83
CA ASP A 66 -1.13 4.58 11.65
C ASP A 66 -0.85 3.11 11.99
N ASP A 67 -1.19 2.20 11.07
CA ASP A 67 -0.96 0.77 11.17
C ASP A 67 -0.16 0.17 9.99
N ASN A 68 0.62 0.99 9.29
CA ASN A 68 1.40 0.69 8.09
C ASN A 68 0.56 0.45 6.82
N THR A 69 -0.77 0.50 6.90
CA THR A 69 -1.66 0.44 5.73
C THR A 69 -2.77 1.47 5.79
N GLU A 70 -3.10 1.94 6.98
CA GLU A 70 -4.12 2.95 7.22
C GLU A 70 -3.55 4.05 8.10
N PHE A 71 -3.95 5.29 7.87
CA PHE A 71 -3.66 6.39 8.77
C PHE A 71 -4.89 7.29 8.94
N GLN A 72 -4.90 8.02 10.06
CA GLN A 72 -5.95 8.97 10.37
C GLN A 72 -5.33 10.32 10.73
N ALA A 73 -5.97 11.40 10.30
CA ALA A 73 -5.57 12.76 10.61
C ALA A 73 -6.78 13.61 10.98
N ALA A 74 -6.62 14.42 12.01
CA ALA A 74 -7.52 15.53 12.30
C ALA A 74 -6.93 16.80 11.66
N VAL A 75 -7.74 17.51 10.87
CA VAL A 75 -7.36 18.75 10.19
C VAL A 75 -8.29 19.89 10.61
N GLU A 76 -7.73 21.05 10.89
CA GLU A 76 -8.47 22.30 11.10
C GLU A 76 -8.31 23.16 9.85
N LEU A 77 -9.41 23.46 9.17
CA LEU A 77 -9.43 24.12 7.86
C LEU A 77 -10.39 25.32 7.86
N ASN A 78 -10.00 26.38 7.16
CA ASN A 78 -10.85 27.48 6.70
C ASN A 78 -11.33 27.24 5.27
N ASN A 79 -12.29 28.05 4.83
CA ASN A 79 -12.90 27.90 3.50
C ASN A 79 -11.88 28.10 2.39
N GLY A 80 -11.76 27.12 1.50
CA GLY A 80 -10.80 27.12 0.40
C GLY A 80 -9.38 26.69 0.81
N ASP A 81 -9.15 26.34 2.08
CA ASP A 81 -7.88 25.78 2.51
C ASP A 81 -7.67 24.41 1.87
N LYS A 82 -6.41 24.13 1.56
CA LYS A 82 -5.99 22.85 0.98
C LYS A 82 -4.93 22.22 1.86
N VAL A 83 -5.08 20.92 2.10
CA VAL A 83 -4.10 20.07 2.76
C VAL A 83 -3.77 18.89 1.86
N VAL A 84 -2.51 18.47 1.89
CA VAL A 84 -1.99 17.36 1.10
C VAL A 84 -1.28 16.40 2.03
N PHE A 85 -1.73 15.14 2.01
CA PHE A 85 -1.05 14.02 2.66
C PHE A 85 -0.16 13.33 1.63
N HIS A 86 1.08 13.03 2.01
CA HIS A 86 2.08 12.33 1.20
C HIS A 86 2.51 11.04 1.91
N PRO A 87 1.68 9.99 1.91
CA PRO A 87 2.13 8.67 2.30
C PRO A 87 3.16 8.10 1.32
N ASP A 88 4.30 7.67 1.87
CA ASP A 88 5.28 6.84 1.18
C ASP A 88 4.85 5.38 1.22
N VAL A 89 4.73 4.76 0.04
CA VAL A 89 4.25 3.39 -0.11
C VAL A 89 5.33 2.50 -0.71
N GLU A 90 5.85 1.57 0.07
CA GLU A 90 6.84 0.58 -0.36
C GLU A 90 6.15 -0.68 -0.89
N ASN A 91 6.51 -1.09 -2.12
CA ASN A 91 6.19 -2.40 -2.66
C ASN A 91 7.43 -3.31 -2.63
N SER A 92 7.51 -4.19 -1.64
CA SER A 92 8.62 -5.15 -1.49
C SER A 92 8.45 -6.40 -2.37
N ALA A 93 7.35 -6.56 -3.11
CA ALA A 93 7.20 -7.68 -4.06
C ALA A 93 8.09 -7.53 -5.30
N ALA A 94 8.36 -8.67 -5.95
CA ALA A 94 9.09 -8.73 -7.22
C ALA A 94 8.27 -8.18 -8.40
N ASP A 95 6.94 -8.15 -8.28
CA ASP A 95 6.01 -7.73 -9.32
C ASP A 95 5.34 -6.39 -8.99
N LYS A 96 4.82 -5.72 -10.03
CA LYS A 96 4.00 -4.52 -9.85
C LYS A 96 2.74 -4.88 -9.05
N LEU A 97 2.44 -4.06 -8.05
CA LEU A 97 1.26 -4.22 -7.22
C LEU A 97 0.25 -3.12 -7.56
N SER A 98 -1.01 -3.50 -7.79
CA SER A 98 -2.09 -2.51 -7.83
C SER A 98 -2.55 -2.26 -6.42
N VAL A 99 -2.74 -1.00 -6.05
CA VAL A 99 -3.17 -0.59 -4.71
C VAL A 99 -4.49 0.14 -4.81
N GLN A 100 -5.35 -0.08 -3.83
CA GLN A 100 -6.57 0.68 -3.62
C GLN A 100 -6.32 1.68 -2.51
N VAL A 101 -6.51 2.96 -2.81
CA VAL A 101 -6.54 4.04 -1.83
C VAL A 101 -8.00 4.38 -1.54
N SER A 102 -8.41 4.17 -0.30
CA SER A 102 -9.75 4.50 0.20
C SER A 102 -9.63 5.65 1.17
N VAL A 103 -10.32 6.75 0.88
CA VAL A 103 -10.34 7.97 1.69
C VAL A 103 -11.76 8.19 2.19
N ASN A 104 -11.89 8.27 3.51
CA ASN A 104 -13.13 8.62 4.19
C ASN A 104 -12.99 10.04 4.73
N ALA A 105 -13.66 10.98 4.08
CA ALA A 105 -13.72 12.38 4.48
C ALA A 105 -15.18 12.84 4.57
N PRO A 106 -15.51 13.82 5.41
CA PRO A 106 -16.84 14.43 5.46
C PRO A 106 -17.21 15.11 4.13
N ASP A 107 -18.50 15.15 3.80
CA ASP A 107 -19.04 15.69 2.54
C ASP A 107 -18.48 17.05 2.10
N PRO A 108 -18.20 18.03 2.98
CA PRO A 108 -17.66 19.33 2.55
C PRO A 108 -16.18 19.30 2.14
N ILE A 109 -15.51 18.14 2.23
CA ILE A 109 -14.12 17.97 1.84
C ILE A 109 -14.04 17.22 0.52
N ASP A 110 -13.53 17.91 -0.49
CA ASP A 110 -13.23 17.30 -1.78
C ASP A 110 -11.88 16.58 -1.75
N ILE A 111 -11.88 15.33 -2.23
CA ILE A 111 -10.69 14.47 -2.24
C ILE A 111 -10.20 14.20 -3.66
N THR A 112 -8.90 14.38 -3.87
CA THR A 112 -8.20 13.93 -5.08
C THR A 112 -6.95 13.15 -4.72
N VAL A 113 -6.71 12.03 -5.41
CA VAL A 113 -5.51 11.20 -5.20
C VAL A 113 -4.70 11.13 -6.48
N ALA A 114 -3.37 11.27 -6.35
CA ALA A 114 -2.43 11.16 -7.44
C ALA A 114 -1.15 10.47 -7.00
N ASN A 115 -0.46 9.84 -7.94
CA ASN A 115 0.88 9.31 -7.73
C ASN A 115 1.86 10.13 -8.58
N PRO A 116 2.58 11.11 -8.00
CA PRO A 116 3.56 11.91 -8.74
C PRO A 116 4.66 11.06 -9.38
N ASP A 117 4.98 9.91 -8.77
CA ASP A 117 6.00 8.93 -9.19
C ASP A 117 5.49 7.90 -10.21
N ALA A 118 4.20 7.94 -10.56
CA ALA A 118 3.62 7.24 -11.69
C ALA A 118 4.16 7.84 -13.01
N GLN A 119 5.43 7.56 -13.30
CA GLN A 119 6.04 7.87 -14.57
C GLN A 119 5.54 6.91 -15.63
N ASP A 120 4.64 7.42 -16.47
CA ASP A 120 4.68 7.17 -17.90
C ASP A 120 5.17 8.45 -18.61
N GLY A 121 6.46 8.75 -18.47
CA GLY A 121 7.19 9.62 -19.40
C GLY A 121 6.99 11.15 -19.36
N VAL A 122 6.49 11.76 -18.27
CA VAL A 122 6.37 13.23 -18.19
C VAL A 122 7.28 13.82 -17.10
N ASN A 123 8.36 14.45 -17.56
CA ASN A 123 9.38 15.17 -16.80
C ASN A 123 8.81 16.34 -15.97
N GLY A 124 9.13 16.35 -14.68
CA GLY A 124 9.66 17.51 -13.95
C GLY A 124 8.93 18.86 -14.00
N GLY A 125 7.59 18.88 -14.06
CA GLY A 125 6.81 20.09 -13.80
C GLY A 125 6.48 20.23 -12.31
N THR A 126 6.39 21.47 -11.81
CA THR A 126 5.69 21.75 -10.55
C THR A 126 4.24 21.29 -10.71
N PHE A 127 3.84 20.26 -9.97
CA PHE A 127 2.50 19.69 -10.06
C PHE A 127 1.51 20.62 -9.34
N GLU A 128 0.77 21.40 -10.11
CA GLU A 128 -0.49 21.96 -9.64
C GLU A 128 -1.56 20.90 -9.91
N ILE A 129 -1.88 20.10 -8.90
CA ILE A 129 -3.04 19.22 -8.94
C ILE A 129 -4.19 20.03 -8.35
N ASP A 130 -4.94 20.67 -9.24
CA ASP A 130 -6.26 21.17 -8.90
C ASP A 130 -7.20 19.95 -8.82
N PRO A 131 -7.94 19.73 -7.72
CA PRO A 131 -8.92 18.66 -7.64
C PRO A 131 -9.99 18.74 -8.75
N ASN A 132 -10.15 19.91 -9.38
CA ASN A 132 -11.02 20.10 -10.54
C ASN A 132 -10.34 19.83 -11.89
N ASP A 133 -9.01 19.76 -11.96
CA ASP A 133 -8.29 19.55 -13.20
C ASP A 133 -7.98 18.06 -13.40
N ARG A 134 -8.33 17.51 -14.56
CA ARG A 134 -8.10 16.10 -14.89
C ARG A 134 -6.69 15.90 -15.41
N VAL A 135 -5.71 16.00 -14.51
CA VAL A 135 -4.29 15.85 -14.88
C VAL A 135 -3.95 14.36 -15.09
N LYS A 136 -3.11 14.08 -16.09
CA LYS A 136 -2.73 12.74 -16.60
C LYS A 136 -2.02 11.79 -15.60
N LYS A 137 -1.91 12.15 -14.32
CA LYS A 137 -1.23 11.38 -13.27
C LYS A 137 -2.12 11.11 -12.05
N GLN A 138 -3.41 11.35 -12.17
CA GLN A 138 -4.37 11.00 -11.13
C GLN A 138 -4.55 9.48 -11.06
N SER A 139 -4.64 8.98 -9.83
CA SER A 139 -5.07 7.60 -9.58
C SER A 139 -6.47 7.41 -10.15
N VAL A 140 -6.79 6.20 -10.62
CA VAL A 140 -8.09 5.96 -11.26
C VAL A 140 -9.17 5.88 -10.18
N GLN A 141 -10.04 6.89 -10.11
CA GLN A 141 -11.20 6.86 -9.23
C GLN A 141 -12.17 5.77 -9.70
N THR A 142 -12.48 4.82 -8.81
CA THR A 142 -13.37 3.68 -9.08
C THR A 142 -14.66 3.72 -8.25
N GLY A 143 -14.71 4.60 -7.27
CA GLY A 143 -15.88 4.88 -6.44
C GLY A 143 -15.69 6.18 -5.67
N GLU A 144 -16.72 6.60 -4.94
CA GLU A 144 -16.62 7.70 -3.99
C GLU A 144 -15.50 7.41 -2.97
N GLY A 145 -14.57 8.35 -2.82
CA GLY A 145 -13.38 8.19 -1.98
C GLY A 145 -12.44 7.03 -2.35
N THR A 146 -12.65 6.31 -3.46
CA THR A 146 -11.89 5.09 -3.78
C THR A 146 -11.11 5.24 -5.08
N PHE A 147 -9.79 5.06 -5.01
CA PHE A 147 -8.84 5.26 -6.09
C PHE A 147 -7.96 4.03 -6.28
N ILE A 148 -7.52 3.78 -7.51
CA ILE A 148 -6.59 2.70 -7.84
C ILE A 148 -5.31 3.27 -8.43
N ASP A 149 -4.18 2.82 -7.90
CA ASP A 149 -2.85 3.12 -8.41
C ASP A 149 -2.01 1.85 -8.62
N LYS A 150 -0.82 1.99 -9.21
CA LYS A 150 0.14 0.92 -9.44
C LYS A 150 1.51 1.31 -8.93
N ILE A 151 2.02 0.53 -7.97
CA ILE A 151 3.32 0.74 -7.36
C ILE A 151 4.35 -0.20 -8.01
N LYS A 152 5.49 0.35 -8.43
CA LYS A 152 6.57 -0.45 -9.04
C LYS A 152 7.22 -1.39 -8.03
N PRO A 153 7.67 -2.59 -8.45
CA PRO A 153 8.33 -3.54 -7.55
C PRO A 153 9.65 -2.99 -6.99
N GLY A 154 9.94 -3.29 -5.73
CA GLY A 154 11.16 -2.93 -5.03
C GLY A 154 11.41 -1.42 -4.89
N ASN A 155 10.35 -0.61 -4.99
CA ASN A 155 10.43 0.84 -4.86
C ASN A 155 9.47 1.33 -3.77
N THR A 156 9.84 2.46 -3.18
CA THR A 156 8.94 3.34 -2.44
C THR A 156 8.46 4.41 -3.40
N GLU A 157 7.15 4.60 -3.49
CA GLU A 157 6.52 5.66 -4.28
C GLU A 157 5.66 6.53 -3.37
N GLU A 158 5.68 7.84 -3.59
CA GLU A 158 4.81 8.78 -2.89
C GLU A 158 3.41 8.76 -3.50
N ILE A 159 2.38 8.71 -2.68
CA ILE A 159 0.99 8.96 -3.09
C ILE A 159 0.57 10.30 -2.49
N ALA A 160 0.14 11.25 -3.32
CA ALA A 160 -0.38 12.54 -2.91
C ALA A 160 -1.91 12.49 -2.79
N ILE A 161 -2.43 12.79 -1.60
CA ILE A 161 -3.87 12.86 -1.30
C ILE A 161 -4.21 14.30 -0.94
N TYR A 162 -4.90 14.98 -1.86
CA TYR A 162 -5.36 16.35 -1.72
C TYR A 162 -6.74 16.35 -1.07
N ALA A 163 -6.89 17.13 -0.01
CA ALA A 163 -8.15 17.43 0.64
C ALA A 163 -8.36 18.95 0.64
N GLU A 164 -9.48 19.40 0.08
CA GLU A 164 -9.86 20.80 -0.01
C GLU A 164 -11.21 21.01 0.69
N LEU A 165 -11.29 22.02 1.57
CA LEU A 165 -12.56 22.41 2.16
C LEU A 165 -13.34 23.30 1.20
N ASP A 166 -14.56 22.88 0.86
CA ASP A 166 -15.47 23.63 0.01
C ASP A 166 -15.59 25.11 0.44
N ASP A 167 -15.61 26.02 -0.53
CA ASP A 167 -15.71 27.46 -0.27
C ASP A 167 -17.04 27.85 0.41
N THR A 168 -18.06 26.99 0.32
CA THR A 168 -19.36 27.12 0.98
C THR A 168 -19.47 26.43 2.33
N ALA A 169 -18.48 25.63 2.73
CA ALA A 169 -18.47 24.94 4.01
C ALA A 169 -18.26 25.91 5.19
N GLU A 170 -18.47 25.43 6.42
CA GLU A 170 -18.08 26.19 7.61
C GLU A 170 -16.63 25.83 8.01
N PRO A 171 -15.81 26.79 8.46
CA PRO A 171 -14.51 26.46 9.02
C PRO A 171 -14.65 25.54 10.24
N GLY A 172 -13.70 24.62 10.44
CA GLY A 172 -13.78 23.71 11.56
C GLY A 172 -12.75 22.58 11.55
N SER A 173 -12.92 21.66 12.49
CA SER A 173 -12.11 20.44 12.59
C SER A 173 -12.81 19.27 11.90
N TYR A 174 -12.05 18.57 11.06
CA TYR A 174 -12.51 17.45 10.27
C TYR A 174 -11.58 16.25 10.45
N ASP A 175 -12.16 15.06 10.54
CA ASP A 175 -11.40 13.81 10.62
C ASP A 175 -11.34 13.17 9.22
N ILE A 176 -10.14 12.86 8.77
CA ILE A 176 -9.89 12.18 7.50
C ILE A 176 -9.22 10.84 7.80
N GLY A 177 -9.81 9.77 7.29
CA GLY A 177 -9.25 8.42 7.33
C GLY A 177 -8.78 7.98 5.95
N VAL A 178 -7.59 7.39 5.88
CA VAL A 178 -7.03 6.85 4.64
C VAL A 178 -6.62 5.40 4.86
N ALA A 179 -6.96 4.53 3.91
CA ALA A 179 -6.53 3.14 3.87
C ALA A 179 -5.92 2.83 2.49
N ILE A 180 -4.74 2.23 2.47
CA ILE A 180 -3.98 1.85 1.27
C ILE A 180 -3.80 0.34 1.29
N ASN A 181 -4.56 -0.34 0.44
CA ASN A 181 -4.67 -1.78 0.43
C ASN A 181 -4.09 -2.39 -0.86
N PRO A 182 -3.31 -3.48 -0.78
CA PRO A 182 -2.93 -4.23 -1.97
C PRO A 182 -4.18 -4.86 -2.60
N LEU A 183 -4.33 -4.71 -3.91
CA LEU A 183 -5.26 -5.51 -4.69
C LEU A 183 -4.54 -6.79 -5.12
N SER A 184 -5.17 -7.95 -4.90
CA SER A 184 -4.60 -9.24 -5.32
C SER A 184 -4.21 -9.18 -6.80
N THR A 185 -3.00 -9.68 -7.11
CA THR A 185 -2.48 -9.79 -8.47
C THR A 185 -2.93 -11.09 -9.16
N ASP A 186 -3.86 -11.85 -8.56
CA ASP A 186 -4.40 -13.09 -9.13
C ASP A 186 -5.08 -12.83 -10.50
N ASN A 187 -4.30 -12.96 -11.57
CA ASN A 187 -4.76 -13.18 -12.94
C ASN A 187 -3.99 -14.35 -13.54
#